data_AF-F4SD40-F1
#
_entry.id   AF-F4SD40-F1
#
_cell.length_a   1.000
_cell.length_b   1.000
_cell.length_c   1.000
_cell.angle_alpha   90.00
_cell.angle_beta   90.00
_cell.angle_gamma   90.00
#
_symmetry.space_group_name_H-M   'P 1'
#
loop_
_entity.id
_entity.type
_entity.pdbx_description
1 polymer ?
#
loop_
_entity_poly.entity_id
_entity_poly.type
_entity_poly.pdbx_seq_one_letter_code
_entity_poly.pdbx_strand_id
1 'polypeptide(L)'
;MAQNGIQNHMTERLQVIGEEQRFTTDLSSSIENWGLLEKGFNYDLVAVFGSQSSGKSTLLNRVFGTTFEVMDEADRRQTTKGLP
;
A
#
# COMPACT_ATOMS: atom_id res chain seq x y z
N MET A 1 -22.99 -17.92 -24.05
CA MET A 1 -22.72 -16.51 -23.73
C MET A 1 -21.95 -16.49 -22.42
N ALA A 2 -20.66 -16.19 -22.45
CA ALA A 2 -19.80 -16.20 -21.27
C ALA A 2 -19.87 -14.82 -20.59
N GLN A 3 -20.24 -14.79 -19.31
CA GLN A 3 -20.11 -13.60 -18.47
C GLN A 3 -18.66 -13.55 -17.97
N ASN A 4 -17.86 -12.65 -18.53
CA ASN A 4 -16.51 -12.36 -18.03
C ASN A 4 -16.62 -11.68 -16.67
N GLY A 5 -16.28 -12.42 -15.61
CA GLY A 5 -16.08 -11.86 -14.28
C GLY A 5 -14.88 -10.93 -14.31
N ILE A 6 -15.13 -9.63 -14.16
CA ILE A 6 -14.08 -8.65 -13.86
C ILE A 6 -13.64 -8.98 -12.42
N GLN A 7 -12.55 -9.72 -12.27
CA GLN A 7 -11.90 -9.84 -10.98
C GLN A 7 -11.29 -8.47 -10.65
N ASN A 8 -11.97 -7.72 -9.80
CA ASN A 8 -11.37 -6.59 -9.11
C ASN A 8 -10.24 -7.17 -8.24
N HIS A 9 -9.01 -7.15 -8.74
CA HIS A 9 -7.83 -7.29 -7.89
C HIS A 9 -7.79 -6.07 -6.97
N MET A 10 -8.50 -6.14 -5.85
CA MET A 10 -8.36 -5.19 -4.78
C MET A 10 -6.97 -5.43 -4.20
N THR A 11 -6.03 -4.52 -4.45
CA THR A 11 -4.68 -4.61 -3.88
C THR A 11 -4.79 -4.57 -2.36
N GLU A 12 -4.59 -5.72 -1.70
CA GLU A 12 -4.54 -5.78 -0.24
C GLU A 12 -3.34 -4.95 0.24
N ARG A 13 -3.61 -3.90 1.00
CA ARG A 13 -2.62 -3.03 1.63
C ARG A 13 -2.56 -3.36 3.11
N LEU A 14 -1.36 -3.36 3.69
CA LEU A 14 -1.15 -3.64 5.10
C LEU A 14 -0.32 -2.53 5.73
N GLN A 15 -0.87 -1.86 6.73
CA GLN A 15 -0.11 -0.94 7.56
C GLN A 15 0.86 -1.72 8.45
N VAL A 16 2.15 -1.69 8.11
CA VAL A 16 3.19 -2.46 8.81
C VAL A 16 3.43 -1.91 10.21
N ILE A 17 3.40 -0.58 10.36
CA ILE A 17 3.56 0.11 11.66
C ILE A 17 2.47 1.16 11.83
N GLY A 18 1.65 0.99 12.86
CA GLY A 18 0.56 1.90 13.22
C GLY A 18 1.01 3.16 13.98
N GLU A 19 0.03 4.01 14.36
CA GLU A 19 0.27 5.26 15.12
C GLU A 19 0.96 5.03 16.46
N GLU A 20 0.68 3.91 17.13
CA GLU A 20 1.29 3.52 18.41
C GLU A 20 2.71 2.94 18.27
N GLN A 21 3.32 3.04 17.08
CA GLN A 21 4.66 2.50 16.79
C GLN A 21 4.77 0.98 17.01
N ARG A 22 3.65 0.27 16.91
CA ARG A 22 3.59 -1.20 16.99
C ARG A 22 3.56 -1.80 15.60
N PHE A 23 4.30 -2.89 15.44
CA PHE A 23 4.19 -3.75 14.26
C PHE A 23 2.85 -4.45 14.24
N THR A 24 2.27 -4.59 13.06
CA THR A 24 1.09 -5.42 12.84
C THR A 24 1.41 -6.90 13.05
N THR A 25 0.44 -7.66 13.57
CA THR A 25 0.50 -9.13 13.68
C THR A 25 0.27 -9.82 12.34
N ASP A 26 -0.26 -9.10 11.35
CA ASP A 26 -0.79 -9.68 10.12
C ASP A 26 0.24 -9.69 8.98
N LEU A 27 1.48 -9.28 9.27
CA LEU A 27 2.56 -9.19 8.28
C LEU A 27 2.88 -10.54 7.66
N SER A 28 3.03 -11.59 8.47
CA SER A 28 3.36 -12.93 7.97
C SER A 28 2.28 -13.45 7.01
N SER A 29 1.00 -13.34 7.41
CA SER A 29 -0.13 -13.77 6.60
C SER A 29 -0.24 -12.98 5.29
N SER A 30 0.05 -11.68 5.33
CA SER A 30 0.01 -10.83 4.13
C SER A 30 1.14 -11.15 3.16
N ILE A 31 2.35 -11.40 3.65
CA ILE A 31 3.51 -11.82 2.83
C ILE A 31 3.21 -13.16 2.13
N GLU A 32 2.54 -14.09 2.81
CA GLU A 32 2.07 -15.36 2.24
C GLU A 32 1.00 -15.12 1.17
N ASN A 33 -0.04 -14.31 1.46
CA ASN A 33 -1.10 -13.97 0.50
C ASN A 33 -0.58 -13.25 -0.75
N TRP A 34 0.47 -12.43 -0.62
CA TRP A 34 1.14 -11.79 -1.76
C TRP A 34 2.03 -12.74 -2.57
N GLY A 35 2.20 -13.99 -2.12
CA GLY A 35 3.04 -14.99 -2.77
C GLY A 35 4.53 -14.67 -2.71
N LEU A 36 4.97 -13.80 -1.78
CA LEU A 36 6.37 -13.39 -1.66
C LEU A 36 7.26 -14.50 -1.09
N LEU A 37 6.72 -15.40 -0.27
CA LEU A 37 7.47 -16.53 0.31
C LEU A 37 8.06 -17.43 -0.78
N GLU A 38 7.34 -17.61 -1.90
CA GLU A 38 7.79 -18.44 -3.01
C GLU A 38 8.77 -17.73 -3.96
N LYS A 39 8.91 -16.39 -3.86
CA LYS A 39 9.78 -15.61 -4.75
C LYS A 39 11.25 -15.66 -4.34
N GLY A 40 11.59 -16.12 -3.14
CA GLY A 40 12.98 -16.11 -2.65
C GLY A 40 13.54 -14.70 -2.65
N PHE A 41 14.52 -14.41 -3.51
CA PHE A 41 15.12 -13.08 -3.69
C PHE A 41 14.56 -12.30 -4.90
N ASN A 42 13.57 -12.84 -5.61
CA ASN A 42 13.01 -12.23 -6.82
C ASN A 42 11.90 -11.21 -6.47
N TYR A 43 12.22 -10.23 -5.63
CA TYR A 43 11.36 -9.10 -5.28
C TYR A 43 12.20 -7.85 -5.02
N ASP A 44 11.61 -6.68 -5.28
CA ASP A 44 12.22 -5.39 -4.98
C ASP A 44 11.44 -4.69 -3.87
N LEU A 45 12.15 -4.00 -2.98
CA LEU A 45 11.55 -3.16 -1.94
C LEU A 45 11.73 -1.68 -2.29
N VAL A 46 10.62 -0.96 -2.40
CA VAL A 46 10.61 0.48 -2.66
C VAL A 46 10.00 1.19 -1.45
N ALA A 47 10.72 2.18 -0.91
CA ALA A 47 10.23 3.05 0.16
C ALA A 47 10.30 4.50 -0.28
N VAL A 48 9.29 5.30 0.09
CA VAL A 48 9.25 6.75 -0.17
C VAL A 48 9.16 7.50 1.15
N PHE A 49 10.01 8.52 1.32
CA PHE A 49 10.05 9.35 2.52
C PHE A 49 10.08 10.83 2.12
N GLY A 50 9.45 11.69 2.92
CA GLY A 50 9.41 13.13 2.68
C GLY A 50 8.35 13.84 3.50
N SER A 51 8.37 15.18 3.47
CA SER A 51 7.45 16.03 4.22
C SER A 51 5.97 15.69 3.97
N GLN A 52 5.10 16.00 4.92
CA GLN A 52 3.66 15.83 4.74
C GLN A 52 3.18 16.59 3.49
N SER A 53 2.20 16.02 2.77
CA SER A 53 1.60 16.65 1.58
C SER A 53 2.54 16.86 0.38
N SER A 54 3.70 16.21 0.34
CA SER A 54 4.65 16.28 -0.78
C SER A 54 4.31 15.40 -2.01
N GLY A 55 3.08 14.89 -2.12
CA GLY A 55 2.64 14.09 -3.28
C GLY A 55 3.12 12.63 -3.32
N LYS A 56 3.62 12.08 -2.21
CA LYS A 56 4.12 10.68 -2.11
C LYS A 56 3.11 9.63 -2.59
N SER A 57 1.89 9.63 -2.03
CA SER A 57 0.82 8.70 -2.43
C SER A 57 0.45 8.88 -3.91
N THR A 58 0.40 10.13 -4.38
CA THR A 58 0.14 10.44 -5.80
C THR A 58 1.20 9.86 -6.72
N LEU A 59 2.48 9.96 -6.35
CA LEU A 59 3.59 9.40 -7.12
C LEU A 59 3.51 7.88 -7.19
N LEU A 60 3.35 7.20 -6.04
CA LEU A 60 3.26 5.74 -5.99
C LEU A 60 2.09 5.21 -6.81
N ASN A 61 0.92 5.87 -6.70
CA ASN A 61 -0.26 5.48 -7.47
C ASN A 61 -0.05 5.63 -8.98
N ARG A 62 0.67 6.67 -9.42
CA ARG A 62 0.93 6.91 -10.85
C ARG A 62 2.03 6.02 -11.43
N VAL A 63 3.07 5.71 -10.66
CA VAL A 63 4.24 4.95 -11.14
C VAL A 63 4.02 3.44 -11.04
N PHE A 64 3.44 2.98 -9.92
CA PHE A 64 3.30 1.56 -9.60
C PHE A 64 1.85 1.06 -9.67
N GLY A 65 0.89 1.92 -10.02
CA GLY A 65 -0.52 1.54 -10.10
C GLY A 65 -1.17 1.23 -8.75
N THR A 66 -0.58 1.70 -7.64
CA THR A 66 -1.12 1.49 -6.29
C THR A 66 -2.38 2.34 -6.06
N THR A 67 -3.07 2.08 -4.94
CA THR A 67 -4.32 2.75 -4.57
C THR A 67 -4.23 3.45 -3.21
N PHE A 68 -3.06 4.00 -2.86
CA PHE A 68 -2.87 4.77 -1.62
C PHE A 68 -3.86 5.94 -1.55
N GLU A 69 -4.36 6.22 -0.34
CA GLU A 69 -5.18 7.39 -0.12
C GLU A 69 -4.34 8.66 -0.38
N VAL A 70 -4.92 9.59 -1.12
CA VAL A 70 -4.33 10.89 -1.46
C VAL A 70 -5.11 11.97 -0.72
N MET A 71 -4.40 12.99 -0.25
CA MET A 71 -4.99 14.13 0.44
C MET A 71 -6.01 14.83 -0.46
N ASP A 72 -7.20 15.08 0.07
CA ASP A 72 -8.17 15.98 -0.56
C ASP A 72 -7.73 17.43 -0.31
N GLU A 73 -7.68 18.25 -1.36
CA GLU A 73 -7.28 19.65 -1.28
C GLU A 73 -8.30 20.50 -0.50
N ALA A 74 -9.57 20.08 -0.44
CA ALA A 74 -10.63 20.77 0.28
C ALA A 74 -10.52 20.61 1.82
N ASP A 75 -9.96 19.50 2.29
CA ASP A 75 -9.82 19.16 3.70
C ASP A 75 -8.37 18.81 4.01
N ARG A 76 -7.58 19.81 4.43
CA ARG A 76 -6.15 19.61 4.74
C ARG A 76 -5.95 18.76 6.00
N ARG A 77 -6.08 17.44 5.88
CA ARG A 77 -5.81 16.46 6.93
C ARG A 77 -4.70 15.49 6.52
N GLN A 78 -3.98 14.98 7.51
CA GLN A 78 -2.95 13.97 7.30
C GLN A 78 -3.58 12.69 6.71
N THR A 79 -3.17 12.33 5.51
CA THR A 79 -3.72 11.17 4.77
C THR A 79 -3.04 9.85 5.12
N THR A 80 -1.75 9.91 5.47
CA THR A 80 -0.99 8.72 5.84
C THR A 80 -0.59 8.82 7.29
N LYS A 81 -1.05 7.87 8.09
CA LYS A 81 -0.65 7.69 9.47
C LYS A 81 0.23 6.45 9.55
N GLY A 82 1.42 6.54 10.15
CA GLY A 82 2.37 5.42 10.22
C GLY A 82 3.01 5.04 8.87
N LEU A 83 3.39 3.76 8.74
CA LEU A 83 3.93 3.16 7.51
C LEU A 83 2.88 2.24 6.88
N PRO A 84 2.24 2.65 5.77
CA PRO A 84 1.20 1.89 5.09
C PRO A 84 1.76 0.75 4.24
#